data_AF-A0A953IIK4-F1
#
_entry.id   AF-A0A953IIK4-F1
#
_cell.length_a   1.000
_cell.length_b   1.000
_cell.length_c   1.000
_cell.angle_alpha   90.00
_cell.angle_beta   90.00
_cell.angle_gamma   90.00
#
_symmetry.space_group_name_H-M   'P 1'
#
loop_
_entity.id
_entity.type
_entity.pdbx_description
1 polymer ?
#
loop_
_entity_poly.entity_id
_entity_poly.type
_entity_poly.pdbx_seq_one_letter_code
_entity_poly.pdbx_strand_id
1 'polypeptide(L)'
;MRLTAAGSIQIDGAVTANGGEALYGGAGAGGSIWLEASRIGGAGAVRANGGGASSCSTGSVRGASGGGGRIALHGGTIETVLEERVQAISPYACYRGGPGTIYTLRDGQVFGDLTIDNRSTSASAQVRLPAIGAGVVDAVGVDTFTDFEATFPWSV
;
A
#
# COMPACT_ATOMS: atom_id res chain seq x y z
N MET A 1 2.45 -7.80 -10.92
CA MET A 1 1.72 -7.56 -12.17
C MET A 1 1.93 -6.11 -12.60
N ARG A 2 2.07 -5.87 -13.91
CA ARG A 2 2.16 -4.54 -14.52
C ARG A 2 1.20 -4.45 -15.70
N LEU A 3 0.41 -3.38 -15.76
CA LEU A 3 -0.48 -3.04 -16.85
C LEU A 3 -0.14 -1.62 -17.32
N THR A 4 0.14 -1.45 -18.60
CA THR A 4 0.48 -0.16 -19.20
C THR A 4 -0.41 0.06 -20.42
N ALA A 5 -1.02 1.25 -20.52
CA ALA A 5 -1.84 1.65 -21.65
C ALA A 5 -1.55 3.11 -22.03
N ALA A 6 -1.48 3.42 -23.33
CA ALA A 6 -1.25 4.79 -23.78
C ALA A 6 -2.45 5.73 -23.52
N GLY A 7 -3.66 5.18 -23.39
CA GLY A 7 -4.89 5.94 -23.17
C GLY A 7 -5.42 5.79 -21.75
N SER A 8 -6.48 4.98 -21.60
CA SER A 8 -7.16 4.78 -20.32
C SER A 8 -7.11 3.34 -19.84
N ILE A 9 -6.94 3.15 -18.52
CA ILE A 9 -7.26 1.92 -17.80
C ILE A 9 -8.58 2.15 -17.06
N GLN A 10 -9.63 1.43 -17.46
CA GLN A 10 -10.94 1.44 -16.81
C GLN A 10 -11.10 0.16 -15.95
N ILE A 11 -11.36 0.33 -14.66
CA ILE A 11 -11.53 -0.76 -13.69
C ILE A 11 -12.92 -0.66 -13.07
N ASP A 12 -13.87 -1.39 -13.65
CA ASP A 12 -15.22 -1.51 -13.08
C ASP A 12 -15.39 -2.76 -12.22
N GLY A 13 -14.48 -3.74 -12.37
CA GLY A 13 -14.41 -4.97 -11.59
C GLY A 13 -13.34 -4.91 -10.49
N ALA A 14 -12.46 -5.91 -10.46
CA ALA A 14 -11.37 -5.95 -9.50
C ALA A 14 -10.04 -6.33 -10.17
N VAL A 15 -8.98 -5.62 -9.79
CA VAL A 15 -7.59 -5.96 -10.11
C VAL A 15 -6.94 -6.40 -8.79
N THR A 16 -6.65 -7.69 -8.65
CA THR A 16 -6.19 -8.25 -7.36
C THR A 16 -4.87 -8.99 -7.47
N ALA A 17 -3.99 -8.73 -6.51
CA ALA A 17 -2.81 -9.50 -6.20
C ALA A 17 -2.82 -9.88 -4.72
N ASN A 18 -3.97 -10.36 -4.23
CA ASN A 18 -4.12 -10.71 -2.82
C ASN A 18 -3.34 -11.99 -2.49
N GLY A 19 -2.81 -12.04 -1.27
CA GLY A 19 -2.23 -13.24 -0.71
C GLY A 19 -3.28 -14.32 -0.43
N GLY A 20 -2.87 -15.58 -0.49
CA GLY A 20 -3.74 -16.72 -0.16
C GLY A 20 -4.01 -16.83 1.34
N GLU A 21 -5.25 -17.17 1.70
CA GLU A 21 -5.65 -17.47 3.07
C GLU A 21 -4.96 -18.73 3.61
N ALA A 22 -4.76 -18.79 4.93
CA ALA A 22 -4.26 -19.99 5.60
C ALA A 22 -5.12 -20.34 6.83
N LEU A 23 -5.47 -21.62 6.96
CA LEU A 23 -6.13 -22.13 8.18
C LEU A 23 -5.14 -22.27 9.35
N TYR A 24 -3.92 -22.69 9.04
CA TYR A 24 -2.84 -22.95 9.98
C TYR A 24 -1.53 -22.35 9.46
N GLY A 25 -0.71 -21.77 10.34
CA GLY A 25 0.57 -21.17 9.95
C GLY A 25 0.45 -19.78 9.33
N GLY A 26 1.38 -19.44 8.44
CA GLY A 26 1.45 -18.13 7.78
C GLY A 26 0.67 -18.08 6.46
N ALA A 27 -0.19 -17.08 6.32
CA ALA A 27 -0.89 -16.77 5.09
C ALA A 27 0.00 -16.02 4.08
N GLY A 28 -0.39 -16.03 2.81
CA GLY A 28 0.37 -15.42 1.73
C GLY A 28 0.42 -13.89 1.84
N ALA A 29 1.56 -13.30 1.48
CA ALA A 29 1.67 -11.84 1.36
C ALA A 29 0.94 -11.31 0.12
N GLY A 30 0.51 -10.05 0.18
CA GLY A 30 0.02 -9.32 -0.98
C GLY A 30 1.13 -9.11 -2.02
N GLY A 31 0.79 -9.22 -3.29
CA GLY A 31 1.71 -9.04 -4.41
C GLY A 31 1.91 -7.57 -4.80
N SER A 32 2.47 -7.37 -6.00
CA SER A 32 2.65 -6.03 -6.58
C SER A 32 1.68 -5.78 -7.73
N ILE A 33 1.07 -4.60 -7.77
CA ILE A 33 0.27 -4.09 -8.88
C ILE A 33 0.89 -2.77 -9.35
N TRP A 34 1.15 -2.66 -10.65
CA TRP A 34 1.59 -1.42 -11.29
C TRP A 34 0.62 -1.10 -12.43
N LEU A 35 -0.01 0.07 -12.39
CA LEU A 35 -0.88 0.59 -13.44
C LEU A 35 -0.28 1.88 -13.99
N GLU A 36 -0.19 1.98 -15.31
CA GLU A 36 0.37 3.14 -15.99
C GLU A 36 -0.49 3.51 -17.20
N ALA A 37 -1.13 4.69 -17.16
CA ALA A 37 -1.93 5.20 -18.27
C ALA A 37 -2.17 6.70 -18.16
N SER A 38 -2.53 7.38 -19.26
CA SER A 38 -2.93 8.79 -19.20
C SER A 38 -4.15 9.02 -18.30
N ARG A 39 -5.09 8.06 -18.26
CA ARG A 39 -6.22 8.04 -17.33
C ARG A 39 -6.35 6.68 -16.65
N ILE A 40 -6.53 6.65 -15.32
CA ILE A 40 -6.87 5.45 -14.55
C ILE A 40 -8.16 5.74 -13.78
N GLY A 41 -9.19 4.91 -13.97
CA GLY A 41 -10.52 5.21 -13.44
C GLY A 41 -11.46 4.00 -13.33
N GLY A 42 -12.70 4.25 -12.94
CA GLY A 42 -13.75 3.26 -12.79
C GLY A 42 -14.23 3.02 -11.35
N ALA A 43 -15.36 2.31 -11.24
CA ALA A 43 -16.06 2.10 -9.95
C ALA A 43 -15.60 0.85 -9.18
N GLY A 44 -14.65 0.11 -9.76
CA GLY A 44 -14.10 -1.14 -9.25
C GLY A 44 -13.09 -0.94 -8.13
N ALA A 45 -12.17 -1.89 -7.98
CA ALA A 45 -11.17 -1.87 -6.91
C ALA A 45 -9.81 -2.44 -7.32
N VAL A 46 -8.75 -1.92 -6.71
CA VAL A 46 -7.38 -2.42 -6.86
C VAL A 46 -6.89 -2.91 -5.50
N ARG A 47 -6.54 -4.20 -5.38
CA ARG A 47 -6.20 -4.80 -4.09
C ARG A 47 -4.92 -5.63 -4.13
N ALA A 48 -4.02 -5.34 -3.21
CA ALA A 48 -2.83 -6.12 -2.93
C ALA A 48 -2.81 -6.47 -1.44
N ASN A 49 -3.89 -7.04 -0.92
CA ASN A 49 -4.00 -7.37 0.49
C ASN A 49 -3.21 -8.64 0.80
N GLY A 50 -2.67 -8.75 2.02
CA GLY A 50 -2.24 -10.05 2.53
C GLY A 50 -3.42 -11.02 2.68
N GLY A 51 -3.12 -12.31 2.80
CA GLY A 51 -4.10 -13.32 3.19
C GLY A 51 -4.30 -13.35 4.71
N GLY A 52 -5.50 -13.71 5.16
CA GLY A 52 -5.85 -13.88 6.56
C GLY A 52 -5.51 -15.26 7.12
N ALA A 53 -5.58 -15.35 8.45
CA ALA A 53 -5.49 -16.62 9.16
C ALA A 53 -6.46 -16.65 10.34
N SER A 54 -7.23 -17.73 10.46
CA SER A 54 -8.40 -17.81 11.34
C SER A 54 -8.13 -18.48 12.70
N SER A 55 -7.03 -19.23 12.85
CA SER A 55 -6.74 -19.95 14.10
C SER A 55 -6.04 -19.08 15.15
N CYS A 56 -6.82 -18.50 16.07
CA CYS A 56 -6.34 -17.91 17.34
C CYS A 56 -6.55 -18.82 18.56
N SER A 57 -6.78 -20.11 18.32
CA SER A 57 -6.94 -21.11 19.37
C SER A 57 -5.67 -21.25 20.23
N THR A 58 -5.86 -21.47 21.53
CA THR A 58 -4.82 -21.77 22.51
C THR A 58 -4.26 -23.18 22.28
N GLY A 59 -3.40 -23.32 21.27
CA GLY A 59 -2.65 -24.53 20.93
C GLY A 59 -1.37 -24.18 20.17
N SER A 60 -0.60 -25.19 19.74
CA SER A 60 0.75 -25.01 19.16
C SER A 60 0.80 -24.32 17.79
N VAL A 61 -0.35 -23.97 17.18
CA VAL A 61 -0.41 -23.33 15.85
C VAL A 61 -1.27 -22.08 15.89
N ARG A 62 -0.59 -20.93 15.95
CA ARG A 62 -1.21 -19.61 15.83
C ARG A 62 -1.13 -19.15 14.37
N GLY A 63 -2.24 -18.68 13.83
CA GLY A 63 -2.31 -18.13 12.48
C GLY A 63 -1.63 -16.76 12.38
N ALA A 64 -0.83 -16.58 11.33
CA ALA A 64 -0.27 -15.29 10.96
C ALA A 64 -0.82 -14.84 9.60
N SER A 65 -1.28 -13.61 9.49
CA SER A 65 -1.68 -13.03 8.21
C SER A 65 -0.45 -12.67 7.38
N GLY A 66 -0.59 -12.65 6.06
CA GLY A 66 0.39 -12.02 5.20
C GLY A 66 0.38 -10.49 5.34
N GLY A 67 1.53 -9.86 5.06
CA GLY A 67 1.60 -8.40 4.92
C GLY A 67 0.89 -7.92 3.65
N GLY A 68 0.49 -6.64 3.66
CA GLY A 68 0.02 -5.97 2.46
C GLY A 68 1.12 -5.85 1.40
N GLY A 69 0.69 -5.75 0.15
CA GLY A 69 1.55 -5.68 -1.03
C GLY A 69 1.88 -4.25 -1.43
N ARG A 70 2.27 -4.06 -2.69
CA ARG A 70 2.63 -2.74 -3.24
C ARG A 70 1.75 -2.40 -4.43
N ILE A 71 1.15 -1.23 -4.43
CA ILE A 71 0.37 -0.72 -5.55
C ILE A 71 1.05 0.56 -6.04
N ALA A 72 1.27 0.68 -7.35
CA ALA A 72 1.74 1.89 -8.01
C ALA A 72 0.73 2.30 -9.09
N LEU A 73 0.27 3.55 -9.03
CA LEU A 73 -0.63 4.16 -10.01
C LEU A 73 0.06 5.36 -10.65
N HIS A 74 0.40 5.25 -11.93
CA HIS A 74 1.08 6.29 -12.69
C HIS A 74 0.13 6.80 -13.76
N GLY A 75 -0.29 8.06 -13.67
CA GLY A 75 -1.14 8.62 -14.72
C GLY A 75 -1.50 10.08 -14.55
N GLY A 76 -1.72 10.75 -15.67
CA GLY A 76 -2.11 12.17 -15.69
C GLY A 76 -3.42 12.44 -14.96
N THR A 77 -4.40 11.55 -15.10
CA THR A 77 -5.64 11.58 -14.32
C THR A 77 -5.87 10.25 -13.60
N ILE A 78 -6.02 10.30 -12.29
CA ILE A 78 -6.43 9.16 -11.46
C ILE A 78 -7.73 9.55 -10.77
N GLU A 79 -8.81 8.85 -11.10
CA GLU A 79 -10.14 9.18 -10.58
C GLU A 79 -10.25 8.86 -9.09
N THR A 80 -10.76 9.82 -8.32
CA THR A 80 -10.93 9.71 -6.87
C THR A 80 -11.78 8.51 -6.45
N VAL A 81 -12.83 8.19 -7.23
CA VAL A 81 -13.71 7.05 -6.98
C VAL A 81 -12.94 5.73 -6.96
N LEU A 82 -11.98 5.55 -7.88
CA LEU A 82 -11.13 4.38 -7.90
C LEU A 82 -10.09 4.45 -6.77
N GLU A 83 -9.48 5.62 -6.59
CA GLU A 83 -8.41 5.85 -5.61
C GLU A 83 -8.82 5.50 -4.18
N GLU A 84 -10.03 5.89 -3.76
CA GLU A 84 -10.61 5.52 -2.45
C GLU A 84 -10.78 4.00 -2.28
N ARG A 85 -10.79 3.25 -3.38
CA ARG A 85 -10.97 1.79 -3.43
C ARG A 85 -9.67 1.02 -3.64
N VAL A 86 -8.53 1.71 -3.65
CA VAL A 86 -7.19 1.11 -3.68
C VAL A 86 -6.80 0.67 -2.28
N GLN A 87 -6.34 -0.58 -2.14
CA GLN A 87 -6.06 -1.15 -0.83
C GLN A 87 -4.87 -2.11 -0.85
N ALA A 88 -3.95 -1.93 0.09
CA ALA A 88 -2.89 -2.88 0.37
C ALA A 88 -2.76 -3.03 1.89
N ILE A 89 -3.62 -3.84 2.50
CA ILE A 89 -3.64 -4.04 3.96
C ILE A 89 -3.12 -5.42 4.36
N SER A 90 -2.82 -5.57 5.64
CA SER A 90 -2.82 -6.88 6.28
C SER A 90 -4.19 -7.15 6.93
N PRO A 91 -4.87 -8.27 6.61
CA PRO A 91 -6.16 -8.61 7.19
C PRO A 91 -6.02 -9.10 8.64
N TYR A 92 -7.16 -9.46 9.25
CA TYR A 92 -7.18 -9.99 10.62
C TYR A 92 -6.45 -11.33 10.72
N ALA A 93 -5.58 -11.44 11.73
CA ALA A 93 -5.01 -12.67 12.26
C ALA A 93 -4.52 -12.45 13.70
N CYS A 94 -4.05 -13.51 14.35
CA CYS A 94 -3.49 -13.46 15.69
C CYS A 94 -2.11 -12.79 15.68
N TYR A 95 -1.33 -13.06 14.64
CA TYR A 95 -0.12 -12.29 14.30
C TYR A 95 -0.35 -11.57 12.98
N ARG A 96 -0.25 -10.25 13.01
CA ARG A 96 -0.63 -9.42 11.86
C ARG A 96 0.59 -8.95 11.10
N GLY A 97 0.52 -9.07 9.78
CA GLY A 97 1.50 -8.50 8.88
C GLY A 97 1.45 -6.98 8.90
N GLY A 98 2.46 -6.35 8.32
CA GLY A 98 2.45 -4.90 8.11
C GLY A 98 1.48 -4.50 7.00
N PRO A 99 1.02 -3.24 6.97
CA PRO A 99 0.35 -2.71 5.80
C PRO A 99 1.23 -2.82 4.56
N GLY A 100 0.62 -2.66 3.40
CA GLY A 100 1.31 -2.44 2.16
C GLY A 100 1.56 -0.96 1.90
N THR A 101 2.01 -0.65 0.69
CA THR A 101 2.20 0.73 0.24
C THR A 101 1.40 1.00 -1.01
N ILE A 102 0.83 2.20 -1.11
CA ILE A 102 0.19 2.71 -2.32
C ILE A 102 0.98 3.94 -2.75
N TYR A 103 1.52 3.89 -3.97
CA TYR A 103 2.25 4.99 -4.57
C TYR A 103 1.43 5.56 -5.73
N THR A 104 1.28 6.87 -5.76
CA THR A 104 0.53 7.56 -6.79
C THR A 104 1.38 8.66 -7.40
N LEU A 105 1.56 8.62 -8.73
CA LEU A 105 2.33 9.62 -9.47
C LEU A 105 1.44 10.20 -10.58
N ARG A 106 1.15 11.51 -10.44
CA ARG A 106 0.41 12.29 -11.44
C ARG A 106 1.35 13.14 -12.28
N ASP A 107 0.89 13.50 -13.47
CA ASP A 107 1.62 14.41 -14.35
C ASP A 107 1.92 15.74 -13.62
N GLY A 108 3.17 16.17 -13.66
CA GLY A 108 3.65 17.38 -12.98
C GLY A 108 4.13 17.17 -11.53
N GLN A 109 3.89 16.00 -10.93
CA GLN A 109 4.54 15.65 -9.66
C GLN A 109 5.96 15.14 -9.93
N VAL A 110 6.95 15.68 -9.20
CA VAL A 110 8.34 15.22 -9.31
C VAL A 110 8.54 13.89 -8.55
N PHE A 111 7.89 13.74 -7.39
CA PHE A 111 8.10 12.61 -6.48
C PHE A 111 6.86 11.76 -6.20
N GLY A 112 5.65 12.25 -6.51
CA GLY A 112 4.39 11.56 -6.23
C GLY A 112 4.04 11.49 -4.74
N ASP A 113 3.01 10.71 -4.42
CA ASP A 113 2.46 10.52 -3.08
C ASP A 113 2.62 9.06 -2.65
N LEU A 114 3.13 8.83 -1.44
CA LEU A 114 3.20 7.51 -0.81
C LEU A 114 2.22 7.43 0.36
N THR A 115 1.21 6.58 0.23
CA THR A 115 0.20 6.33 1.25
C THR A 115 0.43 4.97 1.91
N ILE A 116 0.38 4.96 3.24
CA ILE A 116 0.40 3.75 4.07
C ILE A 116 -0.80 3.84 4.99
N ASP A 117 -1.86 3.14 4.61
CA ASP A 117 -3.10 3.08 5.37
C ASP A 117 -3.48 1.63 5.62
N ASN A 118 -3.42 1.22 6.89
CA ASN A 118 -3.83 -0.11 7.32
C ASN A 118 -5.33 -0.20 7.62
N ARG A 119 -6.13 0.83 7.32
CA ARG A 119 -7.60 0.92 7.48
C ARG A 119 -8.07 0.46 8.86
N SER A 120 -7.43 1.03 9.88
CA SER A 120 -7.71 0.73 11.29
C SER A 120 -7.41 -0.72 11.71
N THR A 121 -6.66 -1.51 10.93
CA THR A 121 -6.13 -2.80 11.41
C THR A 121 -4.81 -2.59 12.17
N SER A 122 -4.70 -3.14 13.37
CA SER A 122 -3.45 -3.09 14.15
C SER A 122 -2.43 -4.04 13.51
N ALA A 123 -1.31 -3.54 12.99
CA ALA A 123 -0.23 -4.41 12.49
C ALA A 123 0.69 -4.84 13.64
N SER A 124 1.19 -6.08 13.61
CA SER A 124 2.26 -6.54 14.50
C SER A 124 3.64 -6.39 13.88
N ALA A 125 3.71 -6.14 12.57
CA ALA A 125 4.95 -5.90 11.83
C ALA A 125 4.96 -4.49 11.20
N GLN A 126 6.14 -3.91 11.08
CA GLN A 126 6.34 -2.57 10.53
C GLN A 126 6.59 -2.60 9.01
N VAL A 127 6.05 -1.62 8.30
CA VAL A 127 6.58 -1.26 6.98
C VAL A 127 7.89 -0.51 7.19
N ARG A 128 8.98 -1.01 6.61
CA ARG A 128 10.27 -0.32 6.67
C ARG A 128 10.32 0.71 5.56
N LEU A 129 10.34 1.99 5.93
CA LEU A 129 10.64 3.09 5.04
C LEU A 129 12.12 3.42 5.07
N PRO A 130 12.70 3.88 3.95
CA PRO A 130 14.00 4.52 3.98
C PRO A 130 14.02 5.63 5.04
N ALA A 131 15.13 5.76 5.77
CA ALA A 131 15.30 6.88 6.68
C ALA A 131 15.21 8.18 5.88
N ILE A 132 14.38 9.10 6.34
CA ILE A 132 14.18 10.43 5.73
C ILE A 132 15.23 11.45 6.21
N GLY A 133 16.36 10.97 6.76
CA GLY A 133 17.40 11.80 7.33
C GLY A 133 17.19 12.14 8.81
N ALA A 134 18.08 12.98 9.31
CA ALA A 134 17.99 13.61 10.62
C ALA A 134 18.23 15.12 10.42
N GLY A 135 17.51 15.94 11.17
CA GLY A 135 17.53 17.40 11.05
C GLY A 135 16.66 18.05 12.12
N VAL A 136 16.61 19.38 12.10
CA VAL A 136 15.72 20.17 12.97
C VAL A 136 14.50 20.54 12.14
N VAL A 137 13.31 20.20 12.63
CA VAL A 137 12.05 20.57 11.96
C VAL A 137 11.92 22.11 11.95
N ASP A 138 11.87 22.69 10.75
CA ASP A 138 11.76 24.15 10.56
C ASP A 138 10.34 24.67 10.81
N ALA A 139 9.33 23.88 10.42
CA ALA A 139 7.93 24.26 10.56
C ALA A 139 7.07 23.04 10.86
N VAL A 140 6.07 23.23 11.72
CA VAL A 140 5.05 22.24 12.05
C VAL A 140 3.68 22.83 11.75
N GLY A 141 2.93 22.18 10.87
CA GLY A 141 1.52 22.42 10.61
C GLY A 141 0.62 21.48 11.42
N VAL A 142 -0.69 21.49 11.12
CA VAL A 142 -1.67 20.63 11.83
C VAL A 142 -1.42 19.14 11.57
N ASP A 143 -0.99 18.81 10.36
CA ASP A 143 -0.80 17.45 9.84
C ASP A 143 0.48 17.30 8.99
N THR A 144 1.34 18.32 9.01
CA THR A 144 2.53 18.43 8.18
C THR A 144 3.70 18.94 8.99
N PHE A 145 4.92 18.62 8.56
CA PHE A 145 6.12 19.31 9.01
C PHE A 145 7.07 19.50 7.83
N THR A 146 7.92 20.51 7.91
CA THR A 146 8.93 20.82 6.90
C THR A 146 10.29 20.86 7.55
N ASP A 147 11.28 20.27 6.88
CA ASP A 147 12.69 20.34 7.23
C ASP A 147 13.46 20.61 5.92
N PHE A 148 13.95 21.83 5.76
CA PHE A 148 14.75 22.31 4.63
C PHE A 148 16.22 21.90 4.75
N GLU A 149 16.66 21.50 5.94
CA GLU A 149 18.03 21.07 6.24
C GLU A 149 18.17 19.55 6.34
N ALA A 150 17.09 18.80 6.08
CA ALA A 150 17.05 17.35 6.14
C ALA A 150 18.18 16.75 5.31
N THR A 151 19.15 16.14 6.00
CA THR A 151 20.22 15.40 5.33
C THR A 151 19.71 14.01 4.99
N PHE A 152 19.17 13.85 3.77
CA PHE A 152 18.74 12.55 3.28
C PHE A 152 19.96 11.65 3.07
N PRO A 153 20.02 10.45 3.68
CA PRO A 153 21.18 9.55 3.59
C PRO A 153 21.28 8.84 2.24
N TRP A 154 20.37 9.13 1.31
CA TRP A 154 20.35 8.63 -0.05
C TRP A 154 20.52 9.83 -1.00
N SER A 155 21.59 9.81 -1.80
CA SER A 155 21.80 10.77 -2.88
C SER A 155 20.76 10.55 -3.98
N VAL A 156 20.03 11.60 -4.34
CA VAL A 156 19.25 11.67 -5.60
C VAL A 156 20.17 11.70 -6.81
#